data_AF-A0A6G2VAQ0-F1
#
_entry.id   AF-A0A6G2VAQ0-F1
#
_cell.length_a   1.000
_cell.length_b   1.000
_cell.length_c   1.000
_cell.angle_alpha   90.00
_cell.angle_beta   90.00
_cell.angle_gamma   90.00
#
_symmetry.space_group_name_H-M   'P 1'
#
loop_
_entity.id
_entity.type
_entity.pdbx_description
1 polymer ?
#
loop_
_entity_poly.entity_id
_entity_poly.type
_entity_poly.pdbx_seq_one_letter_code
_entity_poly.pdbx_strand_id
1 'polypeptide(L)'
;DSLRYWVTEMHVDGFRFDLAATLARQFHEVDRLSSFFDLVQQDPVVSQVKLIAEPWDVGEGGYQVGNFPPLWTEWNGKYRDTVRDLWRGEPRTLAEFAGRLTGSSDLYQDDGRRPLASINFTTCHDGFTLHDLVSYNDKHNEANGEGNRDGESHNRSWNCGAEGETD
;
A
#
# COMPACT_ATOMS: atom_id res chain seq x y z
N ASP A 1 24.34 2.63 1.89
CA ASP A 1 24.87 3.09 3.20
C ASP A 1 23.80 3.31 4.26
N SER A 2 22.84 4.23 4.07
CA SER A 2 21.78 4.48 5.07
C SER A 2 21.07 3.20 5.55
N LEU A 3 20.58 2.37 4.61
CA LEU A 3 19.92 1.10 4.96
C LEU A 3 20.83 0.17 5.77
N ARG A 4 22.10 0.04 5.41
CA ARG A 4 23.06 -0.79 6.15
C ARG A 4 23.24 -0.29 7.57
N TYR A 5 23.43 1.03 7.76
CA TYR A 5 23.58 1.63 9.08
C TYR A 5 22.39 1.29 10.00
N TRP A 6 21.16 1.43 9.50
CA TRP A 6 19.97 1.08 10.28
C TRP A 6 19.89 -0.41 10.63
N VAL A 7 20.35 -1.30 9.74
CA VAL A 7 20.38 -2.73 10.02
C VAL A 7 21.51 -3.10 10.99
N THR A 8 22.74 -2.65 10.76
CA THR A 8 23.92 -3.11 11.52
C THR A 8 24.13 -2.36 12.83
N GLU A 9 23.88 -1.05 12.86
CA GLU A 9 24.13 -0.22 14.04
C GLU A 9 22.88 -0.05 14.88
N MET A 10 21.72 0.09 14.23
CA MET A 10 20.44 0.35 14.92
C MET A 10 19.59 -0.91 15.10
N HIS A 11 20.03 -2.04 14.54
CA HIS A 11 19.37 -3.36 14.62
C HIS A 11 17.91 -3.35 14.12
N VAL A 12 17.62 -2.60 13.06
CA VAL A 12 16.32 -2.63 12.39
C VAL A 12 16.16 -3.91 11.57
N ASP A 13 15.03 -4.60 11.73
CA ASP A 13 14.72 -5.89 11.07
C ASP A 13 14.12 -5.77 9.65
N GLY A 14 13.90 -4.56 9.17
CA GLY A 14 13.30 -4.29 7.87
C GLY A 14 12.74 -2.88 7.69
N PHE A 15 12.27 -2.60 6.49
CA PHE A 15 11.84 -1.27 6.08
C PHE A 15 10.52 -1.33 5.32
N ARG A 16 9.65 -0.33 5.54
CA ARG A 16 8.56 0.03 4.63
C ARG A 16 8.97 1.27 3.87
N PHE A 17 9.12 1.14 2.55
CA PHE A 17 9.51 2.22 1.67
C PHE A 17 8.26 2.97 1.20
N ASP A 18 8.22 4.25 1.54
CA ASP A 18 7.22 5.21 1.08
C ASP A 18 7.40 5.53 -0.40
N LEU A 19 6.30 5.62 -1.14
CA LEU A 19 6.26 5.87 -2.59
C LEU A 19 7.36 5.10 -3.36
N ALA A 20 7.47 3.78 -3.10
CA ALA A 20 8.64 2.99 -3.48
C ALA A 20 8.86 2.94 -5.00
N ALA A 21 7.82 3.19 -5.82
CA ALA A 21 7.95 3.28 -7.27
C ALA A 21 8.87 4.43 -7.71
N THR A 22 8.99 5.49 -6.93
CA THR A 22 9.89 6.61 -7.22
C THR A 22 11.37 6.19 -7.20
N LEU A 23 11.73 5.18 -6.39
CA LEU A 23 13.09 4.63 -6.34
C LEU A 23 13.48 3.92 -7.65
N ALA A 24 12.48 3.53 -8.43
CA ALA A 24 12.63 2.79 -9.68
C ALA A 24 12.56 3.68 -10.92
N ARG A 25 12.39 4.99 -10.75
CA ARG A 25 12.31 5.92 -11.88
C ARG A 25 13.68 6.17 -12.51
N GLN A 26 13.78 5.89 -13.81
CA GLN A 26 14.90 6.32 -14.66
C GLN A 26 14.35 7.05 -15.88
N PHE A 27 14.84 8.27 -16.14
CA PHE A 27 14.56 9.04 -17.36
C PHE A 27 13.09 8.99 -17.85
N HIS A 28 12.13 9.17 -16.93
CA HIS A 28 10.67 9.22 -17.13
C HIS A 28 9.88 7.90 -17.01
N GLU A 29 10.52 6.74 -17.04
CA GLU A 29 9.84 5.44 -16.89
C GLU A 29 10.18 4.75 -15.57
N VAL A 30 9.26 3.91 -15.08
CA VAL A 30 9.48 3.07 -13.90
C VAL A 30 10.00 1.72 -14.36
N ASP A 31 11.29 1.45 -14.13
CA ASP A 31 11.92 0.19 -14.52
C ASP A 31 12.13 -0.72 -13.31
N ARG A 32 11.59 -1.94 -13.39
CA ARG A 32 11.78 -3.00 -12.39
C ARG A 32 13.25 -3.41 -12.24
N LEU A 33 14.08 -3.12 -13.24
CA LEU A 33 15.52 -3.34 -13.26
C LEU A 33 16.30 -2.07 -12.90
N SER A 34 15.69 -1.16 -12.15
CA SER A 34 16.42 0.00 -11.65
C SER A 34 17.66 -0.47 -10.88
N SER A 35 18.77 0.26 -11.09
CA SER A 35 20.04 -0.01 -10.41
C SER A 35 19.91 -0.07 -8.89
N PHE A 36 18.90 0.60 -8.32
CA PHE A 36 18.60 0.52 -6.90
C PHE A 36 18.17 -0.88 -6.45
N PHE A 37 17.23 -1.51 -7.16
CA PHE A 37 16.73 -2.83 -6.78
C PHE A 37 17.80 -3.91 -6.93
N ASP A 38 18.60 -3.85 -8.00
CA ASP A 38 19.74 -4.75 -8.19
C ASP A 38 20.74 -4.65 -7.04
N LEU A 39 21.06 -3.42 -6.62
CA LEU A 39 21.97 -3.18 -5.50
C LEU A 39 21.40 -3.72 -4.18
N VAL A 40 20.12 -3.48 -3.90
CA VAL A 40 19.46 -3.99 -2.68
C VAL A 40 19.43 -5.52 -2.67
N GLN A 41 19.15 -6.15 -3.81
CA GLN A 41 19.07 -7.60 -3.92
C GLN A 41 20.44 -8.28 -3.79
N GLN A 42 21.51 -7.64 -4.26
CA GLN A 42 22.87 -8.18 -4.17
C GLN A 42 23.57 -7.85 -2.85
N ASP A 43 23.03 -6.92 -2.05
CA ASP A 43 23.62 -6.48 -0.80
C ASP A 43 23.56 -7.59 0.28
N PRO A 44 24.68 -8.03 0.87
CA PRO A 44 24.69 -9.13 1.83
C PRO A 44 24.02 -8.79 3.18
N VAL A 45 23.78 -7.51 3.46
CA VAL A 45 23.12 -7.05 4.69
C VAL A 45 21.65 -6.76 4.41
N VAL A 46 21.37 -5.90 3.42
CA VAL A 46 20.00 -5.42 3.15
C VAL A 46 19.11 -6.52 2.56
N SER A 47 19.66 -7.45 1.77
CA SER A 47 18.88 -8.58 1.22
C SER A 47 18.35 -9.55 2.29
N GLN A 48 18.83 -9.46 3.53
CA GLN A 48 18.48 -10.37 4.63
C GLN A 48 17.34 -9.83 5.51
N VAL A 49 16.93 -8.57 5.33
CA VAL A 49 15.88 -7.93 6.13
C VAL A 49 14.56 -7.86 5.38
N LYS A 50 13.46 -7.58 6.09
CA LYS A 50 12.13 -7.47 5.45
C LYS A 50 12.04 -6.19 4.63
N LEU A 51 11.65 -6.29 3.37
CA LEU A 51 11.40 -5.14 2.51
C LEU A 51 9.91 -5.08 2.15
N ILE A 52 9.26 -3.99 2.54
CA ILE A 52 7.86 -3.69 2.24
C ILE A 52 7.83 -2.45 1.35
N ALA A 53 7.14 -2.51 0.22
CA ALA A 53 6.94 -1.37 -0.67
C ALA A 53 5.53 -0.80 -0.52
N GLU A 54 5.41 0.52 -0.60
CA GLU A 54 4.24 1.17 -1.16
C GLU A 54 4.39 1.17 -2.70
N PRO A 55 3.69 0.28 -3.42
CA PRO A 55 4.01 -0.02 -4.81
C PRO A 55 3.37 0.98 -5.78
N TRP A 56 3.39 2.26 -5.44
CA TRP A 56 2.95 3.34 -6.32
C TRP A 56 3.72 4.63 -6.06
N ASP A 57 3.59 5.59 -6.98
CA ASP A 57 3.88 6.99 -6.73
C ASP A 57 2.89 7.90 -7.46
N VAL A 58 3.05 9.22 -7.31
CA VAL A 58 2.15 10.23 -7.88
C VAL A 58 2.40 10.52 -9.37
N GLY A 59 3.48 9.98 -9.94
CA GLY A 59 3.86 10.25 -11.33
C GLY A 59 3.13 9.35 -12.33
N GLU A 60 3.17 9.73 -13.61
CA GLU A 60 2.63 8.90 -14.69
C GLU A 60 3.31 7.52 -14.70
N GLY A 61 2.52 6.46 -14.89
CA GLY A 61 2.99 5.08 -14.81
C GLY A 61 3.42 4.63 -13.40
N GLY A 62 3.12 5.42 -12.37
CA GLY A 62 3.55 5.17 -11.00
C GLY A 62 2.95 3.93 -10.34
N TYR A 63 1.78 3.46 -10.79
CA TYR A 63 1.10 2.31 -10.17
C TYR A 63 1.77 0.98 -10.54
N GLN A 64 2.47 0.39 -9.56
CA GLN A 64 3.35 -0.78 -9.72
C GLN A 64 2.99 -1.94 -8.80
N VAL A 65 1.72 -2.04 -8.39
CA VAL A 65 1.22 -3.19 -7.61
C VAL A 65 1.46 -4.48 -8.39
N GLY A 66 2.11 -5.46 -7.75
CA GLY A 66 2.49 -6.74 -8.37
C GLY A 66 3.76 -6.64 -9.21
N ASN A 67 4.44 -5.51 -9.25
CA ASN A 67 5.57 -5.28 -10.15
C ASN A 67 6.93 -5.21 -9.45
N PHE A 68 6.99 -5.28 -8.11
CA PHE A 68 8.27 -5.28 -7.40
C PHE A 68 8.98 -6.63 -7.49
N PRO A 69 10.33 -6.66 -7.35
CA PRO A 69 11.10 -7.89 -7.39
C PRO A 69 10.69 -8.92 -6.30
N PRO A 70 10.95 -10.23 -6.50
CA PRO A 70 10.49 -11.29 -5.60
C PRO A 70 10.86 -11.17 -4.11
N LEU A 71 11.94 -10.46 -3.77
CA LEU A 71 12.36 -10.22 -2.38
C LEU A 71 11.41 -9.28 -1.62
N TRP A 72 10.56 -8.54 -2.32
CA TRP A 72 9.71 -7.50 -1.77
C TRP A 72 8.31 -8.02 -1.47
N THR A 73 7.78 -7.53 -0.36
CA THR A 73 6.35 -7.57 -0.05
C THR A 73 5.75 -6.20 -0.32
N GLU A 74 4.47 -6.14 -0.65
CA GLU A 74 3.83 -4.92 -1.13
C GLU A 74 2.55 -4.64 -0.34
N TRP A 75 2.33 -3.37 -0.01
CA TRP A 75 1.02 -2.91 0.46
C TRP A 75 -0.03 -3.14 -0.63
N ASN A 76 -1.01 -4.01 -0.32
CA ASN A 76 -2.05 -4.36 -1.28
C ASN A 76 -3.22 -3.38 -1.20
N GLY A 77 -3.11 -2.27 -1.94
CA GLY A 77 -4.18 -1.28 -2.08
C GLY A 77 -5.46 -1.87 -2.71
N LYS A 78 -5.34 -2.88 -3.58
CA LYS A 78 -6.52 -3.56 -4.14
C LYS A 78 -7.29 -4.35 -3.09
N TYR A 79 -6.60 -5.00 -2.16
CA TYR A 79 -7.22 -5.67 -1.01
C TYR A 79 -8.00 -4.67 -0.17
N ARG A 80 -7.36 -3.56 0.22
CA ARG A 80 -7.98 -2.48 1.02
C ARG A 80 -9.29 -2.02 0.39
N ASP A 81 -9.24 -1.64 -0.88
CA ASP A 81 -10.37 -1.08 -1.60
C ASP A 81 -11.51 -2.09 -1.78
N THR A 82 -11.19 -3.33 -2.15
CA THR A 82 -12.19 -4.39 -2.38
C THR A 82 -12.91 -4.77 -1.10
N VAL A 83 -12.17 -4.88 0.01
CA VAL A 83 -12.75 -5.22 1.31
C VAL A 83 -13.67 -4.10 1.78
N ARG A 84 -13.25 -2.83 1.64
CA ARG A 84 -14.11 -1.68 1.94
C ARG A 84 -15.39 -1.67 1.09
N ASP A 85 -15.27 -1.89 -0.23
CA ASP A 85 -16.40 -1.96 -1.15
C ASP A 85 -17.39 -3.08 -0.81
N LEU A 86 -16.88 -4.28 -0.50
CA LEU A 86 -17.72 -5.40 -0.11
C LEU A 86 -18.57 -5.06 1.11
N TRP A 87 -17.94 -4.50 2.16
CA TRP A 87 -18.61 -4.23 3.43
C TRP A 87 -19.54 -3.02 3.39
N ARG A 88 -19.24 -2.00 2.59
CA ARG A 88 -20.17 -0.86 2.37
C ARG A 88 -21.33 -1.19 1.44
N GLY A 89 -21.39 -2.43 0.92
CA GLY A 89 -22.51 -2.93 0.13
C GLY A 89 -22.43 -2.65 -1.37
N GLU A 90 -21.25 -2.38 -1.92
CA GLU A 90 -21.13 -2.16 -3.36
C GLU A 90 -21.43 -3.43 -4.17
N PRO A 91 -22.21 -3.34 -5.26
CA PRO A 91 -22.55 -4.49 -6.09
C PRO A 91 -21.32 -5.13 -6.76
N ARG A 92 -21.44 -6.44 -7.06
CA ARG A 92 -20.49 -7.21 -7.90
C ARG A 92 -19.06 -7.34 -7.34
N THR A 93 -18.88 -7.20 -6.04
CA THR A 93 -17.58 -7.27 -5.35
C THR A 93 -17.13 -8.69 -4.99
N LEU A 94 -18.04 -9.67 -4.94
CA LEU A 94 -17.76 -11.01 -4.40
C LEU A 94 -16.65 -11.77 -5.16
N ALA A 95 -16.59 -11.67 -6.49
CA ALA A 95 -15.57 -12.35 -7.28
C ALA A 95 -14.17 -11.76 -7.04
N GLU A 96 -14.06 -10.44 -7.03
CA GLU A 96 -12.82 -9.73 -6.71
C GLU A 96 -12.38 -10.03 -5.27
N PHE A 97 -13.33 -10.01 -4.33
CA PHE A 97 -13.09 -10.33 -2.94
C PHE A 97 -12.55 -11.75 -2.76
N ALA A 98 -13.06 -12.75 -3.50
CA ALA A 98 -12.54 -14.11 -3.44
C ALA A 98 -11.05 -14.14 -3.77
N GLY A 99 -10.62 -13.42 -4.82
CA GLY A 99 -9.20 -13.29 -5.17
C GLY A 99 -8.38 -12.56 -4.10
N ARG A 100 -8.92 -11.50 -3.49
CA ARG A 100 -8.25 -10.79 -2.37
C ARG A 100 -8.10 -11.67 -1.13
N LEU A 101 -9.14 -12.43 -0.79
CA LEU A 101 -9.17 -13.31 0.38
C LEU A 101 -8.18 -14.47 0.27
N THR A 102 -7.96 -14.99 -0.94
CA THR A 102 -7.04 -16.10 -1.20
C THR A 102 -5.61 -15.67 -1.53
N GLY A 103 -5.22 -14.45 -1.17
CA GLY A 103 -3.84 -13.98 -1.25
C GLY A 103 -3.47 -13.28 -2.56
N SER A 104 -4.46 -12.80 -3.33
CA SER A 104 -4.27 -12.01 -4.55
C SER A 104 -3.33 -12.67 -5.55
N SER A 105 -3.59 -13.94 -5.89
CA SER A 105 -2.76 -14.73 -6.80
C SER A 105 -2.61 -14.08 -8.18
N ASP A 106 -3.61 -13.34 -8.66
CA ASP A 106 -3.56 -12.54 -9.89
C ASP A 106 -2.52 -11.41 -9.87
N LEU A 107 -2.05 -11.00 -8.69
CA LEU A 107 -0.99 -10.00 -8.53
C LEU A 107 0.39 -10.62 -8.35
N TYR A 108 0.49 -11.75 -7.63
CA TYR A 108 1.77 -12.22 -7.09
C TYR A 108 2.15 -13.64 -7.54
N GLN A 109 1.26 -14.42 -8.16
CA GLN A 109 1.58 -15.81 -8.49
C GLN A 109 2.52 -15.95 -9.69
N ASP A 110 2.38 -15.07 -10.69
CA ASP A 110 3.02 -15.23 -12.00
C ASP A 110 4.55 -15.07 -11.98
N ASP A 111 5.10 -14.37 -10.98
CA ASP A 111 6.55 -14.21 -10.77
C ASP A 111 7.12 -15.14 -9.68
N GLY A 112 6.31 -16.11 -9.23
CA GLY A 112 6.70 -17.11 -8.24
C GLY A 112 6.64 -16.63 -6.79
N ARG A 113 6.17 -15.40 -6.53
CA ARG A 113 5.94 -14.94 -5.16
C ARG A 113 4.80 -15.72 -4.50
N ARG A 114 4.92 -15.83 -3.17
CA ARG A 114 3.94 -16.51 -2.31
C ARG A 114 2.91 -15.49 -1.79
N PRO A 115 1.77 -15.93 -1.23
CA PRO A 115 0.77 -15.02 -0.66
C PRO A 115 1.31 -14.02 0.37
N LEU A 116 2.45 -14.32 1.02
CA LEU A 116 3.15 -13.39 1.92
C LEU A 116 3.62 -12.09 1.25
N ALA A 117 3.72 -12.07 -0.09
CA ALA A 117 4.03 -10.85 -0.84
C ALA A 117 2.92 -9.80 -0.73
N SER A 118 1.71 -10.22 -0.38
CA SER A 118 0.58 -9.34 -0.15
C SER A 118 0.51 -8.91 1.31
N ILE A 119 0.79 -7.63 1.58
CA ILE A 119 0.48 -7.02 2.87
C ILE A 119 -0.96 -6.51 2.80
N ASN A 120 -1.88 -7.29 3.37
CA ASN A 120 -3.30 -6.98 3.41
C ASN A 120 -3.60 -6.03 4.58
N PHE A 121 -4.33 -4.95 4.31
CA PHE A 121 -4.76 -3.99 5.31
C PHE A 121 -6.10 -3.36 4.91
N THR A 122 -6.88 -2.92 5.91
CA THR A 122 -8.14 -2.19 5.70
C THR A 122 -7.96 -0.69 5.97
N THR A 123 -7.08 -0.31 6.88
CA THR A 123 -6.73 1.07 7.21
C THR A 123 -5.23 1.21 7.45
N CYS A 124 -4.73 2.43 7.29
CA CYS A 124 -3.34 2.81 7.53
C CYS A 124 -3.30 4.24 8.07
N HIS A 125 -2.13 4.86 8.12
CA HIS A 125 -2.01 6.26 8.53
C HIS A 125 -2.62 7.23 7.50
N ASP A 126 -2.62 6.86 6.22
CA ASP A 126 -3.31 7.62 5.19
C ASP A 126 -4.81 7.33 5.16
N GLY A 127 -5.62 8.38 5.27
CA GLY A 127 -7.08 8.32 5.25
C GLY A 127 -7.70 7.99 6.61
N PHE A 128 -8.91 7.41 6.59
CA PHE A 128 -9.64 7.13 7.82
C PHE A 128 -9.01 6.02 8.69
N THR A 129 -9.16 6.21 10.00
CA THR A 129 -9.03 5.12 10.98
C THR A 129 -10.13 4.07 10.78
N LEU A 130 -10.03 2.92 11.46
CA LEU A 130 -11.07 1.89 11.33
C LEU A 130 -12.43 2.36 11.88
N HIS A 131 -12.41 3.18 12.94
CA HIS A 131 -13.62 3.79 13.48
C HIS A 131 -14.20 4.78 12.48
N ASP A 132 -13.39 5.70 11.98
CA ASP A 132 -13.90 6.75 11.10
C ASP A 132 -14.39 6.21 9.75
N LEU A 133 -13.80 5.10 9.28
CA LEU A 133 -14.24 4.37 8.10
C LEU A 133 -15.71 3.91 8.19
N VAL A 134 -16.23 3.67 9.40
CA VAL A 134 -17.61 3.28 9.65
C VAL A 134 -18.47 4.38 10.28
N SER A 135 -17.91 5.58 10.48
CA SER A 135 -18.58 6.72 11.13
C SER A 135 -18.68 7.95 10.25
N TYR A 136 -17.92 8.06 9.16
CA TYR A 136 -17.92 9.23 8.29
C TYR A 136 -17.97 8.85 6.81
N ASN A 137 -18.80 9.55 6.04
CA ASN A 137 -18.81 9.47 4.58
C ASN A 137 -17.84 10.49 3.97
N ASP A 138 -17.75 11.67 4.58
CA ASP A 138 -16.94 12.78 4.09
C ASP A 138 -15.71 13.02 4.98
N LYS A 139 -14.62 13.49 4.39
CA LYS A 139 -13.43 13.90 5.15
C LYS A 139 -13.70 15.23 5.86
N HIS A 140 -13.18 15.36 7.09
CA HIS A 140 -13.28 16.57 7.92
C HIS A 140 -11.88 17.06 8.29
N ASN A 141 -11.13 17.53 7.27
CA ASN A 141 -9.73 17.96 7.40
C ASN A 141 -9.59 19.48 7.62
N GLU A 142 -10.66 20.17 8.04
CA GLU A 142 -10.67 21.63 8.22
C GLU A 142 -9.56 22.12 9.15
N ALA A 143 -9.21 21.31 10.15
CA ALA A 143 -8.14 21.59 11.11
C ALA A 143 -6.76 21.76 10.45
N ASN A 144 -6.55 21.21 9.24
CA ASN A 144 -5.29 21.32 8.51
C ASN A 144 -5.11 22.70 7.84
N GLY A 145 -6.15 23.54 7.81
CA GLY A 145 -6.09 24.91 7.31
C GLY A 145 -6.07 25.03 5.78
N GLU A 146 -6.24 23.92 5.04
CA GLU A 146 -6.29 23.91 3.58
C GLU A 146 -7.72 24.00 3.02
N GLY A 147 -8.69 24.35 3.87
CA GLY A 147 -10.11 24.40 3.49
C GLY A 147 -10.65 23.04 3.04
N ASN A 148 -10.23 21.98 3.74
CA ASN A 148 -10.62 20.58 3.48
C ASN A 148 -10.26 20.08 2.06
N ARG A 149 -9.27 20.70 1.41
CA ARG A 149 -8.81 20.30 0.07
C ARG A 149 -7.84 19.13 0.09
N ASP A 150 -7.10 18.96 1.17
CA ASP A 150 -6.11 17.92 1.39
C ASP A 150 -6.74 16.57 1.75
N GLY A 151 -6.03 15.47 1.47
CA GLY A 151 -6.49 14.10 1.71
C GLY A 151 -7.38 13.51 0.62
N GLU A 152 -7.52 12.18 0.62
CA GLU A 152 -8.32 11.40 -0.32
C GLU A 152 -9.82 11.73 -0.17
N SER A 153 -10.50 11.96 -1.29
CA SER A 153 -11.94 12.23 -1.33
C SER A 153 -12.76 10.95 -1.52
N HIS A 154 -12.16 9.87 -2.03
CA HIS A 154 -12.80 8.58 -2.25
C HIS A 154 -12.38 7.54 -1.20
N ASN A 155 -12.81 7.73 0.05
CA ASN A 155 -12.40 6.88 1.17
C ASN A 155 -13.01 5.48 1.19
N ARG A 156 -14.07 5.24 0.41
CA ARG A 156 -14.85 3.99 0.40
C ARG A 156 -15.38 3.64 1.81
N SER A 157 -15.81 4.65 2.55
CA SER A 157 -16.38 4.52 3.90
C SER A 157 -17.91 4.42 3.85
N TRP A 158 -18.50 4.13 5.02
CA TRP A 158 -19.94 4.21 5.22
C TRP A 158 -20.23 4.60 6.67
N ASN A 159 -20.87 5.74 6.89
CA ASN A 159 -21.19 6.28 8.21
C ASN A 159 -22.27 5.51 9.01
N CYS A 160 -22.66 4.32 8.54
CA CYS A 160 -23.67 3.46 9.17
C CYS A 160 -25.04 4.13 9.47
N GLY A 161 -25.34 5.27 8.82
CA GLY A 161 -26.60 5.99 8.94
C GLY A 161 -26.50 7.38 9.58
N ALA A 162 -25.37 7.76 10.18
CA ALA A 162 -25.18 9.07 10.78
C ALA A 162 -23.72 9.54 10.67
N GLU A 163 -23.51 10.81 10.32
CA GLU A 163 -22.17 11.37 10.15
C GLU A 163 -21.57 11.76 11.51
N GLY A 164 -20.52 11.07 11.91
CA GLY A 164 -19.76 11.32 13.14
C GLY A 164 -20.32 10.65 14.39
N GLU A 165 -19.97 11.22 15.55
CA GLU A 165 -20.40 10.67 16.85
C GLU A 165 -21.92 10.76 17.02
N THR A 166 -22.50 9.69 17.59
CA THR A 166 -23.95 9.57 17.87
C THR A 166 -24.20 9.05 19.28
N ASP A 167 -25.38 9.36 19.82
CA ASP A 167 -25.86 8.93 21.15
C ASP A 167 -26.37 7.47 21.19
#